data_AF-A0A497BIB6-F1
#
_entry.id   AF-A0A497BIB6-F1
#
_cell.length_a   1.000
_cell.length_b   1.000
_cell.length_c   1.000
_cell.angle_alpha   90.00
_cell.angle_beta   90.00
_cell.angle_gamma   90.00
#
_symmetry.space_group_name_H-M   'P 1'
#
loop_
_entity.id
_entity.type
_entity.pdbx_description
1 polymer ?
#
loop_
_entity_poly.entity_id
_entity_poly.type
_entity_poly.pdbx_seq_one_letter_code
_entity_poly.pdbx_strand_id
1 'polypeptide(L)'
;MIERMSRPMVWSIGKYRHSTRARLKSCWSISRCWWPTCDSTSQPLGTNCLRCVACSKSRGCVSLFLPTLVLRDKKMNEIWRNAVGYEDSYQVSSLGKIKRTVGGRGVCVAGRILKPQTKPDGHLHVRLHKNGIGTTRLIHQLVLEAFVGPCPLGVEVRHLDGNGHNNNLSNLVYGTRSENVFDSVKHGGRVNTRDSGHGQSKLSEKAIPQIREMLRDGYTQKEIAKLFGVGRTTIQKIHNGQSWKHVK
;
A
#
# COMPACT_ATOMS: atom_id res chain seq x y z
N MET A 1 -25.09 44.73 -42.27
CA MET A 1 -25.43 44.55 -40.85
C MET A 1 -24.18 44.07 -40.12
N ILE A 2 -23.56 45.01 -39.40
CA ILE A 2 -22.65 44.87 -38.26
C ILE A 2 -21.21 44.37 -38.51
N GLU A 3 -20.30 45.21 -38.01
CA GLU A 3 -18.86 45.32 -38.21
C GLU A 3 -18.00 44.25 -37.54
N ARG A 4 -16.83 44.02 -38.16
CA ARG A 4 -15.61 43.52 -37.52
C ARG A 4 -15.13 44.52 -36.47
N MET A 5 -15.13 44.14 -35.20
CA MET A 5 -14.41 44.87 -34.15
C MET A 5 -13.04 44.25 -33.90
N SER A 6 -12.01 44.95 -34.36
CA SER A 6 -10.62 44.81 -33.96
C SER A 6 -10.45 45.10 -32.47
N ARG A 7 -9.77 44.22 -31.73
CA ARG A 7 -9.33 44.47 -30.35
C ARG A 7 -7.87 44.94 -30.34
N PRO A 8 -7.52 46.04 -29.65
CA PRO A 8 -6.15 46.51 -29.55
C PRO A 8 -5.33 45.75 -28.49
N MET A 9 -4.06 45.52 -28.81
CA MET A 9 -2.99 45.10 -27.92
C MET A 9 -2.70 46.21 -26.90
N VAL A 10 -2.87 45.91 -25.61
CA VAL A 10 -2.36 46.75 -24.52
C VAL A 10 -1.07 46.13 -23.98
N TRP A 11 0.04 46.82 -24.24
CA TRP A 11 1.34 46.57 -23.59
C TRP A 11 1.30 47.18 -22.18
N SER A 12 1.61 46.37 -21.16
CA SER A 12 1.95 46.89 -19.83
C SER A 12 3.39 46.58 -19.50
N ILE A 13 4.12 47.67 -19.27
CA ILE A 13 5.53 47.75 -18.89
C ILE A 13 5.61 47.77 -17.36
N GLY A 14 6.60 47.04 -16.81
CA GLY A 14 7.14 47.27 -15.47
C GLY A 14 6.71 46.22 -14.42
N LYS A 15 7.55 45.80 -13.48
CA LYS A 15 8.85 46.29 -13.03
C LYS A 15 9.64 45.09 -12.49
N TYR A 16 10.91 45.02 -12.89
CA TYR A 16 11.93 44.23 -12.20
C TYR A 16 12.03 44.70 -10.75
N ARG A 17 12.00 43.76 -9.80
CA ARG A 17 12.41 44.01 -8.41
C ARG A 17 13.47 42.98 -8.02
N HIS A 18 14.61 43.53 -7.63
CA HIS A 18 15.80 42.83 -7.18
C HIS A 18 15.52 41.91 -5.98
N SER A 19 16.01 40.68 -6.07
CA SER A 19 16.16 39.76 -4.95
C SER A 19 17.31 40.26 -4.06
N THR A 20 16.97 40.63 -2.82
CA THR A 20 17.94 40.99 -1.79
C THR A 20 18.56 39.74 -1.18
N ARG A 21 19.88 39.65 -1.33
CA ARG A 21 20.78 38.68 -0.73
C ARG A 21 20.84 38.89 0.78
N ALA A 22 20.09 38.11 1.55
CA ALA A 22 20.24 38.06 3.01
C ALA A 22 21.46 37.20 3.38
N ARG A 23 22.48 37.88 3.89
CA ARG A 23 23.75 37.33 4.37
C ARG A 23 23.61 37.10 5.88
N LEU A 24 23.34 35.87 6.31
CA LEU A 24 23.39 35.51 7.72
C LEU A 24 24.86 35.22 8.11
N LYS A 25 25.42 36.12 8.91
CA LYS A 25 26.65 35.91 9.68
C LYS A 25 26.26 35.79 11.15
N SER A 26 26.53 34.64 11.76
CA SER A 26 26.74 34.45 13.20
C SER A 26 27.25 33.01 13.38
N CYS A 27 28.57 32.80 13.43
CA CYS A 27 29.41 32.94 14.62
C CYS A 27 28.90 32.05 15.77
N TRP A 28 29.26 30.76 15.72
CA TRP A 28 29.31 29.90 16.90
C TRP A 28 30.72 29.34 17.03
N SER A 29 31.25 29.59 18.22
CA SER A 29 32.62 29.40 18.68
C SER A 29 33.07 27.94 18.58
N ILE A 30 34.22 27.70 17.95
CA ILE A 30 34.97 26.45 18.09
C ILE A 30 35.72 26.54 19.41
N SER A 31 35.13 25.98 20.45
CA SER A 31 35.79 25.78 21.74
C SER A 31 36.85 24.69 21.58
N ARG A 32 38.10 25.11 21.80
CA ARG A 32 39.31 24.30 21.90
C ARG A 32 39.10 23.14 22.88
N CYS A 33 39.23 21.90 22.43
CA CYS A 33 39.48 20.78 23.32
C CYS A 33 40.99 20.71 23.58
N TRP A 34 41.38 21.07 24.80
CA TRP A 34 42.68 20.75 25.37
C TRP A 34 42.71 19.25 25.68
N TRP A 35 43.58 18.50 25.01
CA TRP A 35 44.03 17.19 25.46
C TRP A 35 45.26 17.39 26.35
N PRO A 36 45.27 16.95 27.62
CA PRO A 36 46.50 16.72 28.32
C PRO A 36 47.04 15.33 27.98
N THR A 37 48.35 15.32 27.74
CA THR A 37 49.27 14.19 27.62
C THR A 37 48.98 13.03 28.57
N CYS A 38 49.05 11.80 28.06
CA CYS A 38 49.51 10.65 28.83
C CYS A 38 50.28 9.70 27.91
N ASP A 39 51.60 9.82 28.04
CA ASP A 39 52.62 8.89 27.61
C ASP A 39 52.72 7.80 28.68
N SER A 40 52.79 6.52 28.30
CA SER A 40 53.44 5.44 29.07
C SER A 40 53.24 4.09 28.42
N THR A 41 54.28 3.68 27.69
CA THR A 41 54.76 2.31 27.61
C THR A 41 55.03 1.72 29.01
N SER A 42 54.96 0.38 29.08
CA SER A 42 55.44 -0.54 30.14
C SER A 42 54.45 -1.00 31.24
N GLN A 43 54.11 -2.29 31.16
CA GLN A 43 53.83 -3.21 32.29
C GLN A 43 55.15 -3.46 33.09
N PRO A 44 55.23 -4.21 34.23
CA PRO A 44 54.26 -5.18 34.78
C PRO A 44 54.21 -5.37 36.33
N LEU A 45 53.44 -6.39 36.74
CA LEU A 45 53.47 -7.21 37.99
C LEU A 45 52.91 -6.66 39.33
N GLY A 46 52.02 -7.47 39.94
CA GLY A 46 52.20 -7.93 41.32
C GLY A 46 51.31 -7.36 42.44
N THR A 47 50.45 -8.24 42.98
CA THR A 47 50.00 -8.35 44.38
C THR A 47 49.04 -7.33 45.00
N ASN A 48 47.87 -7.87 45.40
CA ASN A 48 47.06 -7.62 46.60
C ASN A 48 47.26 -6.29 47.36
N CYS A 49 46.21 -5.46 47.36
CA CYS A 49 45.94 -4.58 48.49
C CYS A 49 44.43 -4.49 48.76
N LEU A 50 43.99 -5.25 49.77
CA LEU A 50 42.68 -5.08 50.42
C LEU A 50 42.71 -3.76 51.20
N ARG A 51 41.82 -2.82 50.85
CA ARG A 51 41.20 -1.95 51.86
C ARG A 51 39.89 -1.34 51.36
N CYS A 52 38.80 -1.80 51.97
CA CYS A 52 37.55 -1.06 52.10
C CYS A 52 37.80 0.26 52.85
N VAL A 53 37.16 1.37 52.46
CA VAL A 53 36.29 2.20 53.31
C VAL A 53 35.30 2.96 52.39
N ALA A 54 34.06 3.02 52.88
CA ALA A 54 32.82 3.58 52.34
C ALA A 54 32.87 4.94 51.63
N CYS A 55 31.96 5.13 50.66
CA CYS A 55 31.01 6.25 50.75
C CYS A 55 29.74 5.95 49.94
N SER A 56 28.61 6.06 50.63
CA SER A 56 27.26 5.75 50.18
C SER A 56 26.61 6.90 49.41
N LYS A 57 25.67 6.54 48.53
CA LYS A 57 24.59 7.38 47.94
C LYS A 57 25.01 8.32 46.80
N SER A 58 24.59 7.98 45.57
CA SER A 58 23.44 8.64 44.93
C SER A 58 23.30 8.22 43.46
N ARG A 59 22.18 7.55 43.16
CA ARG A 59 21.36 7.61 41.93
C ARG A 59 22.05 8.20 40.68
N GLY A 60 22.33 7.36 39.69
CA GLY A 60 22.70 7.81 38.35
C GLY A 60 22.57 6.69 37.33
N CYS A 61 21.73 6.92 36.31
CA CYS A 61 21.38 6.06 35.19
C CYS A 61 22.44 5.02 34.77
N VAL A 62 22.09 3.75 34.86
CA VAL A 62 22.74 2.71 34.05
C VAL A 62 22.24 2.94 32.62
N SER A 63 23.04 3.62 31.78
CA SER A 63 22.80 3.59 30.35
C SER A 63 23.12 2.18 29.88
N LEU A 64 22.13 1.31 29.94
CA LEU A 64 22.12 0.06 29.20
C LEU A 64 22.09 0.47 27.72
N PHE A 65 23.28 0.66 27.16
CA PHE A 65 23.50 0.60 25.72
C PHE A 65 23.22 -0.85 25.30
N LEU A 66 21.94 -1.19 25.20
CA LEU A 66 21.51 -2.31 24.38
C LEU A 66 22.01 -1.98 22.98
N PRO A 67 22.88 -2.79 22.37
CA PRO A 67 23.15 -2.64 20.96
C PRO A 67 21.79 -2.87 20.29
N THR A 68 21.22 -1.80 19.74
CA THR A 68 20.07 -1.87 18.87
C THR A 68 20.49 -2.81 17.75
N LEU A 69 20.11 -4.09 17.85
CA LEU A 69 20.21 -5.04 16.77
C LEU A 69 19.44 -4.39 15.63
N VAL A 70 20.19 -3.78 14.72
CA VAL A 70 19.67 -3.41 13.41
C VAL A 70 19.27 -4.75 12.82
N LEU A 71 18.00 -5.11 12.97
CA LEU A 71 17.37 -6.15 12.21
C LEU A 71 17.55 -5.70 10.76
N ARG A 72 18.61 -6.18 10.11
CA ARG A 72 18.76 -6.10 8.67
C ARG A 72 17.52 -6.79 8.14
N ASP A 73 16.54 -6.00 7.71
CA ASP A 73 15.35 -6.49 7.04
C ASP A 73 15.81 -7.50 6.01
N LYS A 74 15.45 -8.76 6.24
CA LYS A 74 15.73 -9.87 5.36
C LYS A 74 14.90 -9.59 4.11
N LYS A 75 15.46 -8.81 3.19
CA LYS A 75 14.81 -8.36 1.97
C LYS A 75 14.42 -9.61 1.19
N MET A 76 13.15 -10.00 1.28
CA MET A 76 12.62 -11.13 0.52
C MET A 76 13.04 -10.94 -0.94
N ASN A 77 13.80 -11.89 -1.46
CA ASN A 77 14.37 -11.78 -2.80
C ASN A 77 13.22 -11.54 -3.80
N GLU A 78 13.35 -10.50 -4.61
CA GLU A 78 12.37 -10.17 -5.64
C GLU A 78 12.43 -11.25 -6.73
N ILE A 79 11.42 -12.11 -6.79
CA ILE A 79 11.33 -13.19 -7.77
C ILE A 79 10.64 -12.63 -9.01
N TRP A 80 11.15 -12.96 -10.20
CA TRP A 80 10.54 -12.59 -11.48
C TRP A 80 10.04 -13.84 -12.21
N ARG A 81 8.81 -13.78 -12.73
CA ARG A 81 8.21 -14.82 -13.56
C ARG A 81 7.64 -14.23 -14.85
N ASN A 82 7.42 -15.06 -15.86
CA ASN A 82 6.80 -14.62 -17.11
C ASN A 82 5.33 -14.28 -16.88
N ALA A 83 4.84 -13.23 -17.53
CA ALA A 83 3.44 -12.84 -17.47
C ALA A 83 2.59 -13.83 -18.28
N VAL A 84 1.61 -14.48 -17.65
CA VAL A 84 0.72 -15.45 -18.32
C VAL A 84 0.01 -14.77 -19.51
N GLY A 85 0.06 -15.43 -20.67
CA GLY A 85 -0.47 -14.89 -21.93
C GLY A 85 0.45 -13.87 -22.64
N TYR A 86 1.52 -13.41 -21.99
CA TYR A 86 2.51 -12.44 -22.49
C TYR A 86 3.95 -12.91 -22.27
N GLU A 87 4.15 -14.22 -22.26
CA GLU A 87 5.35 -14.89 -21.75
C GLU A 87 6.63 -14.47 -22.49
N ASP A 88 6.51 -14.21 -23.79
CA ASP A 88 7.64 -13.83 -24.65
C ASP A 88 8.07 -12.37 -24.48
N SER A 89 7.25 -11.53 -23.83
CA SER A 89 7.41 -10.07 -23.88
C SER A 89 7.52 -9.39 -22.53
N TYR A 90 6.95 -9.97 -21.46
CA TYR A 90 6.86 -9.32 -20.16
C TYR A 90 7.12 -10.28 -18.99
N GLN A 91 7.71 -9.72 -17.94
CA GLN A 91 7.92 -10.39 -16.65
C GLN A 91 7.26 -9.63 -15.52
N VAL A 92 6.75 -10.36 -14.54
CA VAL A 92 6.09 -9.89 -13.33
C VAL A 92 6.94 -10.26 -12.12
N SER A 93 7.09 -9.30 -11.20
CA SER A 93 7.80 -9.45 -9.95
C SER A 93 6.86 -9.84 -8.81
N SER A 94 7.38 -10.55 -7.80
CA SER A 94 6.66 -10.83 -6.55
C SER A 94 6.24 -9.57 -5.78
N LEU A 95 6.84 -8.42 -6.07
CA LEU A 95 6.49 -7.11 -5.50
C LEU A 95 5.46 -6.33 -6.35
N GLY A 96 4.92 -6.92 -7.40
CA GLY A 96 3.95 -6.27 -8.28
C GLY A 96 4.56 -5.31 -9.31
N LYS A 97 5.86 -5.41 -9.57
CA LYS A 97 6.50 -4.69 -10.68
C LYS A 97 6.38 -5.47 -11.97
N ILE A 98 6.23 -4.77 -13.09
CA ILE A 98 6.15 -5.39 -14.42
C ILE A 98 7.24 -4.79 -15.28
N LYS A 99 8.05 -5.63 -15.93
CA LYS A 99 9.11 -5.18 -16.85
C LYS A 99 8.96 -5.85 -18.20
N ARG A 100 9.50 -5.20 -19.22
CA ARG A 100 9.58 -5.74 -20.58
C ARG A 100 10.80 -6.66 -20.69
N THR A 101 10.65 -7.84 -21.27
CA THR A 101 11.76 -8.80 -21.49
C THR A 101 12.48 -8.51 -22.81
N VAL A 102 11.72 -8.30 -23.88
CA VAL A 102 12.26 -8.07 -25.22
C VAL A 102 12.20 -6.60 -25.60
N GLY A 103 13.28 -6.08 -26.17
CA GLY A 103 13.28 -4.76 -26.78
C GLY A 103 12.39 -4.72 -28.03
N GLY A 104 11.94 -3.54 -28.41
CA GLY A 104 11.22 -3.28 -29.66
C GLY A 104 11.72 -1.99 -30.31
N ARG A 105 11.07 -1.54 -31.38
CA ARG A 105 11.44 -0.28 -32.04
C ARG A 105 11.20 0.93 -31.12
N GLY A 106 12.11 1.89 -31.16
CA GLY A 106 12.00 3.15 -30.40
C GLY A 106 12.18 2.98 -28.89
N VAL A 107 11.29 3.55 -28.08
CA VAL A 107 11.41 3.63 -26.61
C VAL A 107 11.15 2.29 -25.87
N CYS A 108 10.98 1.20 -26.64
CA CYS A 108 10.74 -0.14 -26.14
C CYS A 108 12.07 -0.80 -25.75
N VAL A 109 12.63 -0.42 -24.61
CA VAL A 109 13.90 -0.97 -24.11
C VAL A 109 13.66 -2.24 -23.28
N ALA A 110 14.46 -3.28 -23.51
CA ALA A 110 14.46 -4.49 -22.69
C ALA A 110 14.83 -4.15 -21.22
N GLY A 111 14.23 -4.83 -20.26
CA GLY A 111 14.43 -4.61 -18.83
C GLY A 111 13.72 -3.38 -18.26
N ARG A 112 13.11 -2.52 -19.09
CA ARG A 112 12.38 -1.33 -18.61
C ARG A 112 11.17 -1.73 -17.78
N ILE A 113 11.09 -1.20 -16.56
CA ILE A 113 9.92 -1.33 -15.68
C ILE A 113 8.81 -0.40 -16.19
N LEU A 114 7.61 -0.94 -16.35
CA LEU A 114 6.43 -0.21 -16.77
C LEU A 114 5.92 0.65 -15.62
N LYS A 115 5.48 1.88 -15.93
CA LYS A 115 4.83 2.75 -14.95
C LYS A 115 3.37 2.33 -14.81
N PRO A 116 2.92 1.91 -13.60
CA PRO A 116 1.53 1.57 -13.38
C PRO A 116 0.66 2.82 -13.38
N GLN A 117 -0.59 2.67 -13.79
CA GLN A 117 -1.62 3.72 -13.72
C GLN A 117 -2.73 3.30 -12.76
N THR A 118 -3.30 4.26 -12.04
CA THR A 118 -4.41 4.01 -11.12
C THR A 118 -5.73 4.17 -11.86
N LYS A 119 -6.62 3.18 -11.73
CA LYS A 119 -8.01 3.29 -12.19
C LYS A 119 -8.87 4.07 -11.18
N PRO A 120 -10.06 4.57 -11.57
CA PRO A 120 -11.00 5.19 -10.63
C PRO A 120 -11.45 4.27 -9.48
N ASP A 121 -11.40 2.96 -9.69
CA ASP A 121 -11.68 1.93 -8.67
C ASP A 121 -10.56 1.78 -7.62
N GLY A 122 -9.43 2.48 -7.77
CA GLY A 122 -8.28 2.44 -6.86
C GLY A 122 -7.25 1.35 -7.19
N HIS A 123 -7.48 0.52 -8.22
CA HIS A 123 -6.55 -0.54 -8.60
C HIS A 123 -5.49 -0.08 -9.60
N LEU A 124 -4.28 -0.60 -9.44
CA LEU A 124 -3.20 -0.38 -10.41
C LEU A 124 -3.35 -1.29 -11.63
N HIS A 125 -3.15 -0.71 -12.80
CA HIS A 125 -3.18 -1.39 -14.10
C HIS A 125 -2.00 -0.99 -14.98
N VAL A 126 -1.71 -1.83 -15.96
CA VAL A 126 -0.75 -1.55 -17.04
C VAL A 126 -1.37 -1.93 -18.39
N ARG A 127 -0.91 -1.26 -19.45
CA ARG A 127 -1.24 -1.64 -20.82
C ARG A 127 -0.12 -2.52 -21.38
N LEU A 128 -0.46 -3.76 -21.72
CA LEU A 128 0.45 -4.73 -22.32
C LEU A 128 0.12 -4.90 -23.79
N HIS A 129 1.15 -5.02 -24.63
CA HIS A 129 0.98 -5.17 -26.08
C HIS A 129 1.42 -6.56 -26.52
N LYS A 130 0.57 -7.25 -27.29
CA LYS A 130 0.89 -8.52 -27.95
C LYS A 130 0.34 -8.49 -29.37
N ASN A 131 1.17 -8.84 -30.35
CA ASN A 131 0.79 -8.87 -31.78
C ASN A 131 0.15 -7.55 -32.27
N GLY A 132 0.67 -6.40 -31.82
CA GLY A 132 0.13 -5.08 -32.14
C GLY A 132 -1.11 -4.65 -31.35
N ILE A 133 -1.75 -5.57 -30.61
CA ILE A 133 -2.97 -5.29 -29.83
C ILE A 133 -2.58 -4.94 -28.40
N GLY A 134 -3.04 -3.77 -27.92
CA GLY A 134 -2.78 -3.26 -26.58
C GLY A 134 -3.94 -3.48 -25.62
N THR A 135 -3.78 -4.41 -24.67
CA THR A 135 -4.81 -4.77 -23.68
C THR A 135 -4.43 -4.25 -22.30
N THR A 136 -5.41 -3.71 -21.58
CA THR A 136 -5.25 -3.28 -20.20
C THR A 136 -5.42 -4.47 -19.25
N ARG A 137 -4.43 -4.70 -18.37
CA ARG A 137 -4.46 -5.76 -17.35
C ARG A 137 -4.21 -5.17 -15.96
N LEU A 138 -4.90 -5.72 -14.97
CA LEU A 138 -4.73 -5.33 -13.55
C LEU A 138 -3.47 -6.00 -12.99
N ILE A 139 -2.70 -5.26 -12.20
CA ILE A 139 -1.40 -5.73 -11.71
C ILE A 139 -1.56 -6.88 -10.74
N HIS A 140 -2.47 -6.77 -9.77
CA HIS A 140 -2.74 -7.84 -8.81
C HIS A 140 -3.14 -9.16 -9.49
N GLN A 141 -3.91 -9.11 -10.58
CA GLN A 141 -4.28 -10.29 -11.36
C GLN A 141 -3.05 -10.93 -12.01
N LEU A 142 -2.22 -10.12 -12.69
CA LEU A 142 -1.00 -10.61 -13.33
C LEU A 142 -0.02 -11.24 -12.35
N VAL A 143 0.09 -10.70 -11.14
CA VAL A 143 0.94 -11.25 -10.08
C VAL A 143 0.42 -12.62 -9.66
N LEU A 144 -0.84 -12.74 -9.23
CA LEU A 144 -1.36 -14.05 -8.82
C LEU A 144 -1.36 -15.08 -9.96
N GLU A 145 -1.71 -14.66 -11.18
CA GLU A 145 -1.68 -15.54 -12.35
C GLU A 145 -0.28 -16.12 -12.60
N ALA A 146 0.77 -15.31 -12.48
CA ALA A 146 2.14 -15.75 -12.72
C ALA A 146 2.72 -16.61 -11.57
N PHE A 147 2.31 -16.38 -10.32
CA PHE A 147 2.89 -17.04 -9.16
C PHE A 147 2.09 -18.25 -8.65
N VAL A 148 0.77 -18.15 -8.65
CA VAL A 148 -0.16 -19.17 -8.13
C VAL A 148 -0.78 -19.98 -9.27
N GLY A 149 -1.17 -19.32 -10.36
CA GLY A 149 -1.79 -19.95 -11.52
C GLY A 149 -3.09 -19.25 -11.94
N PRO A 150 -3.83 -19.79 -12.93
CA PRO A 150 -5.02 -19.14 -13.46
C PRO A 150 -6.09 -18.93 -12.37
N CYS A 151 -6.85 -17.86 -12.49
CA CYS A 151 -7.96 -17.56 -11.58
C CYS A 151 -9.02 -18.69 -11.65
N PRO A 152 -9.33 -19.36 -10.53
CA PRO A 152 -10.41 -20.33 -10.50
C PRO A 152 -11.77 -19.67 -10.82
N LEU A 153 -12.73 -20.47 -11.29
CA LEU A 153 -14.07 -19.96 -11.60
C LEU A 153 -14.80 -19.52 -10.32
N GLY A 154 -15.41 -18.34 -10.35
CA GLY A 154 -16.23 -17.83 -9.25
C GLY A 154 -15.46 -17.17 -8.10
N VAL A 155 -14.14 -17.02 -8.22
CA VAL A 155 -13.31 -16.27 -7.26
C VAL A 155 -12.66 -15.07 -7.93
N GLU A 156 -12.34 -14.07 -7.13
CA GLU A 156 -11.68 -12.84 -7.54
C GLU A 156 -10.36 -12.68 -6.77
N VAL A 157 -9.49 -11.81 -7.28
CA VAL A 157 -8.27 -11.43 -6.58
C VAL A 157 -8.59 -10.36 -5.55
N ARG A 158 -8.13 -10.58 -4.32
CA ARG A 158 -8.39 -9.73 -3.15
C ARG A 158 -7.07 -9.30 -2.50
N HIS A 159 -7.08 -8.09 -1.94
CA HIS A 159 -5.98 -7.50 -1.16
C HIS A 159 -6.27 -7.67 0.34
N LEU A 160 -5.38 -8.36 1.06
CA LEU A 160 -5.56 -8.66 2.49
C LEU A 160 -5.50 -7.43 3.41
N ASP A 161 -4.92 -6.33 2.94
CA ASP A 161 -4.82 -5.06 3.65
C ASP A 161 -5.87 -4.02 3.20
N GLY A 162 -6.69 -4.36 2.20
CA GLY A 162 -7.66 -3.45 1.59
C GLY A 162 -7.04 -2.33 0.74
N ASN A 163 -5.74 -2.35 0.47
CA ASN A 163 -5.05 -1.31 -0.30
C ASN A 163 -4.71 -1.80 -1.72
N GLY A 164 -5.43 -1.28 -2.72
CA GLY A 164 -5.23 -1.62 -4.14
C GLY A 164 -3.85 -1.26 -4.74
N HIS A 165 -3.02 -0.49 -4.03
CA HIS A 165 -1.65 -0.17 -4.43
C HIS A 165 -0.62 -1.20 -3.94
N ASN A 166 -0.93 -1.96 -2.89
CA ASN A 166 -0.04 -2.97 -2.34
C ASN A 166 -0.18 -4.31 -3.10
N ASN A 167 0.50 -4.41 -4.24
CA ASN A 167 0.42 -5.57 -5.14
C ASN A 167 1.49 -6.63 -4.86
N ASN A 168 1.99 -6.69 -3.61
CA ASN A 168 2.92 -7.74 -3.19
C ASN A 168 2.21 -9.09 -3.17
N LEU A 169 2.87 -10.14 -3.66
CA LEU A 169 2.31 -11.50 -3.71
C LEU A 169 1.78 -11.97 -2.35
N SER A 170 2.47 -11.64 -1.25
CA SER A 170 2.05 -12.00 0.11
C SER A 170 0.76 -11.30 0.58
N ASN A 171 0.37 -10.20 -0.09
CA ASN A 171 -0.85 -9.44 0.20
C ASN A 171 -2.02 -9.85 -0.70
N LEU A 172 -1.78 -10.71 -1.69
CA LEU A 172 -2.77 -11.10 -2.69
C LEU A 172 -3.20 -12.54 -2.46
N VAL A 173 -4.50 -12.80 -2.54
CA VAL A 173 -5.04 -14.16 -2.51
C VAL A 173 -6.26 -14.25 -3.42
N TYR A 174 -6.60 -15.46 -3.87
CA TYR A 174 -7.90 -15.72 -4.50
C TYR A 174 -8.94 -15.90 -3.40
N GLY A 175 -10.10 -15.30 -3.58
CA GLY A 175 -11.23 -15.50 -2.67
C GLY A 175 -12.55 -15.15 -3.31
N THR A 176 -13.63 -15.47 -2.61
CA THR A 176 -14.97 -15.18 -3.11
C THR A 176 -15.30 -13.70 -2.95
N ARG A 177 -16.35 -13.26 -3.65
CA ARG A 177 -16.83 -11.89 -3.56
C ARG A 177 -17.32 -11.54 -2.14
N SER A 178 -17.93 -12.52 -1.45
CA SER A 178 -18.35 -12.42 -0.04
C SER A 178 -17.17 -12.19 0.89
N GLU A 179 -16.06 -12.92 0.71
CA GLU A 179 -14.84 -12.70 1.48
C GLU A 179 -14.27 -11.31 1.22
N ASN A 180 -14.24 -10.83 -0.03
CA ASN A 180 -13.75 -9.50 -0.37
C ASN A 180 -14.58 -8.37 0.29
N VAL A 181 -15.91 -8.52 0.30
CA VAL A 181 -16.80 -7.62 1.05
C VAL A 181 -16.50 -7.68 2.56
N PHE A 182 -16.19 -8.87 3.07
CA PHE A 182 -15.82 -9.04 4.48
C PHE A 182 -14.61 -8.21 4.89
N ASP A 183 -13.49 -8.28 4.15
CA ASP A 183 -12.33 -7.47 4.54
C ASP A 183 -12.53 -6.01 4.25
N SER A 184 -13.26 -5.65 3.18
CA SER A 184 -13.59 -4.25 2.93
C SER A 184 -14.17 -3.61 4.19
N VAL A 185 -15.13 -4.28 4.85
CA VAL A 185 -15.71 -3.79 6.11
C VAL A 185 -14.74 -3.89 7.28
N LYS A 186 -13.96 -4.97 7.38
CA LYS A 186 -12.92 -5.12 8.40
C LYS A 186 -11.91 -3.96 8.37
N HIS A 187 -11.57 -3.47 7.18
CA HIS A 187 -10.64 -2.35 6.96
C HIS A 187 -11.33 -0.97 7.00
N GLY A 188 -12.60 -0.90 7.43
CA GLY A 188 -13.33 0.36 7.59
C GLY A 188 -14.03 0.86 6.34
N GLY A 189 -14.08 0.05 5.27
CA GLY A 189 -14.93 0.28 4.11
C GLY A 189 -16.40 0.28 4.50
N ARG A 190 -17.16 1.20 3.89
CA ARG A 190 -18.62 1.26 4.06
C ARG A 190 -19.26 0.36 3.02
N VAL A 191 -20.04 -0.63 3.45
CA VAL A 191 -20.97 -1.30 2.53
C VAL A 191 -22.03 -0.28 2.15
N ASN A 192 -22.22 -0.05 0.85
CA ASN A 192 -23.34 0.75 0.35
C ASN A 192 -24.65 -0.01 0.59
N THR A 193 -25.16 0.16 1.80
CA THR A 193 -26.41 -0.41 2.30
C THR A 193 -27.65 0.37 1.88
N ARG A 194 -27.46 1.54 1.25
CA ARG A 194 -28.54 2.42 0.82
C ARG A 194 -28.59 2.47 -0.70
N ASP A 195 -29.72 2.04 -1.25
CA ASP A 195 -30.07 2.34 -2.65
C ASP A 195 -30.77 3.70 -2.72
N SER A 196 -30.62 4.38 -3.86
CA SER A 196 -31.11 5.73 -4.13
C SER A 196 -32.64 5.90 -4.05
N GLY A 197 -33.41 4.80 -3.98
CA GLY A 197 -34.88 4.81 -4.05
C GLY A 197 -35.60 4.83 -2.70
N HIS A 198 -34.97 4.35 -1.62
CA HIS A 198 -35.63 4.22 -0.31
C HIS A 198 -34.66 4.62 0.81
N GLY A 199 -34.50 5.92 1.04
CA GLY A 199 -33.51 6.48 1.99
C GLY A 199 -33.61 5.98 3.45
N GLN A 200 -34.70 5.29 3.80
CA GLN A 200 -34.92 4.70 5.13
C GLN A 200 -34.51 3.22 5.23
N SER A 201 -34.28 2.50 4.12
CA SER A 201 -33.85 1.10 4.20
C SER A 201 -32.36 1.01 4.55
N LYS A 202 -32.04 0.21 5.58
CA LYS A 202 -30.65 -0.12 5.95
C LYS A 202 -30.03 -1.20 5.03
N LEU A 203 -30.75 -1.72 4.06
CA LEU A 203 -30.27 -2.72 3.11
C LEU A 203 -30.73 -2.33 1.71
N SER A 204 -29.83 -2.55 0.75
CA SER A 204 -30.03 -2.41 -0.69
C SER A 204 -30.44 -3.75 -1.29
N GLU A 205 -31.12 -3.73 -2.43
CA GLU A 205 -31.46 -4.93 -3.19
C GLU A 205 -30.18 -5.68 -3.60
N LYS A 206 -29.12 -4.93 -3.94
CA LYS A 206 -27.79 -5.47 -4.28
C LYS A 206 -27.08 -6.15 -3.11
N ALA A 207 -27.40 -5.80 -1.87
CA ALA A 207 -26.81 -6.42 -0.68
C ALA A 207 -27.42 -7.80 -0.37
N ILE A 208 -28.64 -8.09 -0.82
CA ILE A 208 -29.33 -9.34 -0.47
C ILE A 208 -28.64 -10.58 -1.06
N PRO A 209 -28.25 -10.61 -2.35
CA PRO A 209 -27.48 -11.74 -2.89
C PRO A 209 -26.15 -11.95 -2.15
N GLN A 210 -25.47 -10.87 -1.74
CA GLN A 210 -24.22 -10.95 -0.97
C GLN A 210 -24.45 -11.57 0.42
N ILE A 211 -25.52 -11.17 1.11
CA ILE A 211 -25.89 -11.76 2.41
C ILE A 211 -26.17 -13.26 2.27
N ARG A 212 -26.90 -13.67 1.24
CA ARG A 212 -27.18 -15.09 0.98
C ARG A 212 -25.93 -15.89 0.62
N GLU A 213 -25.03 -15.30 -0.15
CA GLU A 213 -23.71 -15.86 -0.48
C GLU A 213 -22.90 -16.10 0.80
N MET A 214 -22.74 -15.08 1.65
CA MET A 214 -22.05 -15.21 2.94
C MET A 214 -22.67 -16.27 3.87
N LEU A 215 -24.00 -16.40 3.88
CA LEU A 215 -24.68 -17.44 4.66
C LEU A 215 -24.35 -18.85 4.14
N ARG A 216 -24.20 -19.02 2.82
CA ARG A 216 -23.78 -20.31 2.21
C ARG A 216 -22.31 -20.62 2.49
N ASP A 217 -21.46 -19.61 2.55
CA ASP A 217 -20.04 -19.76 2.88
C ASP A 217 -19.78 -20.09 4.37
N GLY A 218 -20.84 -20.13 5.18
CA GLY A 218 -20.77 -20.55 6.58
C GLY A 218 -20.53 -19.42 7.59
N TYR A 219 -20.57 -18.16 7.15
CA TYR A 219 -20.49 -17.02 8.08
C TYR A 219 -21.68 -16.99 9.03
N THR A 220 -21.43 -16.63 10.29
CA THR A 220 -22.50 -16.57 11.28
C THR A 220 -23.42 -15.38 11.00
N GLN A 221 -24.72 -15.54 11.28
CA GLN A 221 -25.69 -14.45 11.14
C GLN A 221 -25.31 -13.20 11.96
N LYS A 222 -24.56 -13.37 13.06
CA LYS A 222 -24.07 -12.28 13.91
C LYS A 222 -22.96 -11.48 13.23
N GLU A 223 -22.03 -12.16 12.56
CA GLU A 223 -20.95 -11.51 11.79
C GLU A 223 -21.51 -10.72 10.62
N ILE A 224 -22.42 -11.33 9.86
CA ILE A 224 -23.09 -10.69 8.73
C ILE A 224 -23.90 -9.47 9.21
N ALA A 225 -24.64 -9.60 10.31
CA ALA A 225 -25.40 -8.49 10.89
C ALA A 225 -24.50 -7.31 11.26
N LYS A 226 -23.36 -7.57 11.91
CA LYS A 226 -22.36 -6.55 12.25
C LYS A 226 -21.79 -5.90 10.98
N LEU A 227 -21.54 -6.71 9.95
CA LEU A 227 -20.96 -6.26 8.69
C LEU A 227 -21.86 -5.27 7.93
N PHE A 228 -23.15 -5.59 7.83
CA PHE A 228 -24.13 -4.74 7.15
C PHE A 228 -24.77 -3.68 8.07
N GLY A 229 -24.41 -3.62 9.35
CA GLY A 229 -24.97 -2.66 10.31
C GLY A 229 -26.47 -2.86 10.59
N VAL A 230 -26.95 -4.11 10.51
CA VAL A 230 -28.35 -4.50 10.73
C VAL A 230 -28.49 -5.42 11.95
N GLY A 231 -29.73 -5.64 12.40
CA GLY A 231 -30.00 -6.60 13.47
C GLY A 231 -29.85 -8.04 12.98
N ARG A 232 -29.41 -8.96 13.86
CA ARG A 232 -29.36 -10.41 13.57
C ARG A 232 -30.71 -10.93 13.08
N THR A 233 -31.80 -10.45 13.67
CA THR A 233 -33.17 -10.81 13.28
C THR A 233 -33.48 -10.46 11.83
N THR A 234 -32.92 -9.36 11.31
CA THR A 234 -33.04 -8.99 9.89
C THR A 234 -32.37 -10.02 9.00
N ILE A 235 -31.14 -10.43 9.33
CA ILE A 235 -30.43 -11.49 8.59
C ILE A 235 -31.18 -12.82 8.66
N GLN A 236 -31.74 -13.16 9.83
CA GLN A 236 -32.53 -14.38 9.98
C GLN A 236 -33.81 -14.38 9.13
N LYS A 237 -34.51 -13.24 9.02
CA LYS A 237 -35.67 -13.08 8.13
C LYS A 237 -35.29 -13.22 6.65
N ILE A 238 -34.10 -12.74 6.25
CA ILE A 238 -33.57 -12.89 4.89
C ILE A 238 -33.21 -14.36 4.62
N HIS A 239 -32.51 -15.02 5.55
CA HIS A 239 -32.16 -16.44 5.47
C HIS A 239 -33.39 -17.33 5.34
N ASN A 240 -34.43 -17.06 6.13
CA ASN A 240 -35.67 -17.82 6.11
C ASN A 240 -36.61 -17.44 4.94
N GLY A 241 -36.20 -16.54 4.05
CA GLY A 241 -37.03 -16.08 2.92
C GLY A 241 -38.30 -15.31 3.32
N GLN A 242 -38.38 -14.79 4.56
CA GLN A 242 -39.52 -14.02 5.05
C GLN A 242 -39.50 -12.58 4.51
N SER A 243 -38.31 -12.01 4.33
CA SER A 243 -38.09 -10.67 3.76
C SER A 243 -37.33 -10.76 2.43
N TRP A 244 -37.50 -9.75 1.55
CA TRP A 244 -36.83 -9.67 0.24
C TRP A 244 -37.08 -10.87 -0.68
N LYS A 245 -38.34 -11.35 -0.71
CA LYS A 245 -38.78 -12.49 -1.54
C LYS A 245 -38.65 -12.25 -3.05
N HIS A 246 -38.78 -10.99 -3.47
CA HIS A 246 -38.69 -10.59 -4.88
C HIS A 246 -37.25 -10.63 -5.41
N VAL A 247 -36.26 -10.51 -4.52
CA VAL A 247 -34.84 -10.60 -4.86
C VAL A 247 -34.42 -12.06 -4.78
N LYS A 248 -33.89 -12.63 -5.87
CA LYS A 248 -33.41 -14.01 -5.95
C LYS A 248 -31.89 -14.07 -5.79
#